data_AF-A0A1H0NN21-F1
#
_entry.id   AF-A0A1H0NN21-F1
#
_cell.length_a   1.000
_cell.length_b   1.000
_cell.length_c   1.000
_cell.angle_alpha   90.00
_cell.angle_beta   90.00
_cell.angle_gamma   90.00
#
_symmetry.space_group_name_H-M   'P 1'
#
loop_
_entity.id
_entity.type
_entity.pdbx_description
1 polymer ?
#
loop_
_entity_poly.entity_id
_entity_poly.type
_entity_poly.pdbx_seq_one_letter_code
_entity_poly.pdbx_strand_id
1 'polypeptide(L)'
;MPNEDGLIQKTIHKKQNVSSSTFRFLGRVVDLQLFLAGNTKNWACCSADSNLLHVALIERVLDLIDDVANTSGLARDTDIRTHYLQKAVLGQLPQLTESLGQMRAHGALVLARGEVAPEERARIEALSDRVRKYYGDARKALELAAGVSLPPRRGKGPRRGAGRGPGRVQPGR
;
A
#
# COMPACT_ATOMS: atom_id res chain seq x y z
N MET A 1 26.64 -34.36 -21.22
CA MET A 1 25.29 -34.24 -21.81
C MET A 1 24.45 -33.37 -20.86
N PRO A 2 23.87 -32.24 -21.30
CA PRO A 2 23.10 -31.37 -20.42
C PRO A 2 21.71 -31.95 -20.14
N ASN A 3 21.24 -31.81 -18.91
CA ASN A 3 20.05 -32.45 -18.34
C ASN A 3 18.73 -31.89 -18.95
N GLU A 4 18.16 -32.62 -19.90
CA GLU A 4 16.84 -32.39 -20.51
C GLU A 4 15.71 -32.35 -19.44
N ASP A 5 15.80 -33.18 -18.40
CA ASP A 5 14.80 -33.29 -17.32
C ASP A 5 14.62 -32.00 -16.50
N GLY A 6 15.70 -31.21 -16.35
CA GLY A 6 15.66 -29.94 -15.63
C GLY A 6 14.97 -28.82 -16.42
N LEU A 7 15.01 -28.88 -17.75
CA LEU A 7 14.40 -27.88 -18.64
C LEU A 7 12.89 -28.11 -18.79
N ILE A 8 12.47 -29.38 -18.78
CA ILE A 8 11.07 -29.78 -18.81
C ILE A 8 10.38 -29.38 -17.50
N GLN A 9 10.97 -29.63 -16.33
CA GLN A 9 10.39 -29.20 -15.05
C GLN A 9 10.25 -27.67 -14.94
N LYS A 10 11.25 -26.91 -15.40
CA LYS A 10 11.18 -25.43 -15.43
C LYS A 10 10.06 -24.92 -16.32
N THR A 11 9.83 -25.60 -17.45
CA THR A 11 8.77 -25.26 -18.42
C THR A 11 7.38 -25.61 -17.87
N ILE A 12 7.24 -26.75 -17.18
CA ILE A 12 5.98 -27.17 -16.54
C ILE A 12 5.59 -26.22 -15.40
N HIS A 13 6.51 -25.85 -14.51
CA HIS A 13 6.24 -24.87 -13.44
C HIS A 13 5.86 -23.49 -13.98
N LYS A 14 6.48 -23.06 -15.10
CA LYS A 14 6.15 -21.79 -15.75
C LYS A 14 4.73 -21.80 -16.34
N LYS A 15 4.28 -22.91 -16.94
CA LYS A 15 2.91 -23.03 -17.49
C LYS A 15 1.83 -23.12 -16.40
N GLN A 16 2.08 -23.82 -15.28
CA GLN A 16 1.12 -23.91 -14.17
C GLN A 16 0.90 -22.57 -13.47
N ASN A 17 1.94 -21.75 -13.28
CA ASN A 17 1.81 -20.45 -12.61
C ASN A 17 1.06 -19.42 -13.46
N VAL A 18 1.24 -19.46 -14.80
CA VAL A 18 0.52 -18.59 -15.75
C VAL A 18 -0.97 -18.93 -15.80
N SER A 19 -1.34 -20.21 -15.67
CA SER A 19 -2.75 -20.62 -15.60
C SER A 19 -3.43 -20.02 -14.36
N SER A 20 -2.86 -20.19 -13.16
CA SER A 20 -3.45 -19.69 -11.91
C SER A 20 -3.56 -18.15 -11.85
N SER A 21 -2.57 -17.41 -12.33
CA SER A 21 -2.62 -15.94 -12.30
C SER A 21 -3.65 -15.39 -13.27
N THR A 22 -3.77 -16.00 -14.45
CA THR A 22 -4.74 -15.57 -15.47
C THR A 22 -6.16 -15.89 -15.04
N PHE A 23 -6.39 -17.06 -14.41
CA PHE A 23 -7.68 -17.41 -13.82
C PHE A 23 -8.08 -16.49 -12.65
N ARG A 24 -7.14 -16.09 -11.80
CA ARG A 24 -7.39 -15.10 -10.74
C ARG A 24 -7.75 -13.72 -11.29
N PHE A 25 -7.06 -13.27 -12.32
CA PHE A 25 -7.33 -12.00 -12.98
C PHE A 25 -8.71 -11.97 -13.64
N LEU A 26 -9.04 -13.01 -14.42
CA LEU A 26 -10.36 -13.16 -15.02
C LEU A 26 -11.47 -13.23 -13.96
N GLY A 27 -11.26 -13.96 -12.87
CA GLY A 27 -12.20 -14.01 -11.74
C GLY A 27 -12.45 -12.63 -11.15
N ARG A 28 -11.39 -11.86 -10.88
CA ARG A 28 -11.50 -10.49 -10.35
C ARG A 28 -12.21 -9.52 -11.28
N VAL A 29 -11.94 -9.59 -12.58
CA VAL A 29 -12.66 -8.76 -13.58
C VAL A 29 -14.14 -9.11 -13.58
N VAL A 30 -14.50 -10.39 -13.50
CA VAL A 30 -15.89 -10.85 -13.44
C VAL A 30 -16.56 -10.40 -12.13
N ASP A 31 -15.88 -10.50 -10.99
CA ASP A 31 -16.39 -10.04 -9.69
C ASP A 31 -16.61 -8.53 -9.67
N LEU A 32 -15.70 -7.75 -10.26
CA LEU A 32 -15.84 -6.30 -10.40
C LEU A 32 -17.02 -5.94 -11.32
N GLN A 33 -17.19 -6.67 -12.43
CA GLN A 33 -18.31 -6.49 -13.36
C GLN A 33 -19.66 -6.77 -12.67
N LEU A 34 -19.75 -7.86 -11.91
CA LEU A 34 -20.93 -8.24 -11.14
C LEU A 34 -21.26 -7.22 -10.05
N PHE A 35 -20.23 -6.73 -9.35
CA PHE A 35 -20.41 -5.69 -8.34
C PHE A 35 -20.92 -4.38 -8.93
N LEU A 36 -20.32 -3.92 -10.04
CA LEU A 36 -20.77 -2.72 -10.74
C LEU A 36 -22.22 -2.87 -11.21
N ALA A 37 -22.56 -3.98 -11.86
CA ALA A 37 -23.91 -4.27 -12.33
C ALA A 37 -24.95 -4.28 -11.20
N GLY A 38 -24.63 -4.89 -10.06
CA GLY A 38 -25.52 -4.98 -8.90
C GLY A 38 -25.77 -3.64 -8.19
N ASN A 39 -24.88 -2.66 -8.33
CA ASN A 39 -24.96 -1.39 -7.60
C ASN A 39 -25.41 -0.20 -8.47
N THR A 40 -25.72 -0.43 -9.75
CA THR A 40 -26.23 0.56 -10.73
C THR A 40 -27.55 1.25 -10.37
N LYS A 41 -28.22 0.89 -9.27
CA LYS A 41 -29.39 1.63 -8.75
C LYS A 41 -29.12 2.38 -7.45
N ASN A 42 -28.07 2.02 -6.70
CA ASN A 42 -27.78 2.59 -5.38
C ASN A 42 -26.82 3.80 -5.41
N TRP A 43 -26.05 3.98 -6.48
CA TRP A 43 -25.00 5.01 -6.57
C TRP A 43 -25.49 6.46 -6.47
N ALA A 44 -26.80 6.72 -6.68
CA ALA A 44 -27.36 8.07 -6.76
C ALA A 44 -28.28 8.49 -5.59
N CYS A 45 -28.74 7.57 -4.72
CA CYS A 45 -29.92 7.85 -3.88
C CYS A 45 -29.60 8.30 -2.44
N CYS A 46 -28.41 8.00 -1.89
CA CYS A 46 -28.04 8.45 -0.55
C CYS A 46 -26.53 8.64 -0.39
N SER A 47 -26.09 9.77 0.20
CA SER A 47 -24.67 10.15 0.27
C SER A 47 -23.81 9.20 1.12
N ALA A 48 -24.37 8.63 2.19
CA ALA A 48 -23.67 7.69 3.05
C ALA A 48 -23.51 6.30 2.37
N ASP A 49 -24.58 5.77 1.79
CA ASP A 49 -24.56 4.49 1.07
C ASP A 49 -23.71 4.57 -0.20
N SER A 50 -23.79 5.70 -0.94
CA SER A 50 -22.95 5.94 -2.11
C SER A 50 -21.46 5.94 -1.75
N ASN A 51 -21.08 6.53 -0.60
CA ASN A 51 -19.69 6.46 -0.13
C ASN A 51 -19.26 5.04 0.26
N LEU A 52 -20.07 4.30 0.99
CA LEU A 52 -19.75 2.91 1.36
C LEU A 52 -19.54 2.05 0.11
N LEU A 53 -20.37 2.23 -0.92
CA LEU A 53 -20.20 1.58 -2.21
C LEU A 53 -18.94 2.05 -2.95
N HIS A 54 -18.58 3.33 -2.82
CA HIS A 54 -17.36 3.88 -3.40
C HIS A 54 -16.10 3.30 -2.76
N VAL A 55 -16.09 3.12 -1.43
CA VAL A 55 -15.02 2.42 -0.68
C VAL A 55 -14.89 0.98 -1.18
N ALA A 56 -16.00 0.25 -1.22
CA ALA A 56 -16.02 -1.15 -1.68
C ALA A 56 -15.65 -1.31 -3.16
N LEU A 57 -15.90 -0.29 -3.99
CA LEU A 57 -15.44 -0.26 -5.37
C LEU A 57 -13.92 -0.07 -5.45
N ILE A 58 -13.40 0.89 -4.69
CA ILE A 58 -11.97 1.20 -4.69
C ILE A 58 -11.16 -0.01 -4.19
N GLU A 59 -11.61 -0.71 -3.14
CA GLU A 59 -10.97 -1.96 -2.70
C GLU A 59 -10.81 -2.99 -3.83
N ARG A 60 -11.87 -3.21 -4.62
CA ARG A 60 -11.82 -4.14 -5.77
C ARG A 60 -10.91 -3.65 -6.89
N VAL A 61 -10.87 -2.34 -7.13
CA VAL A 61 -9.96 -1.74 -8.13
C VAL A 61 -8.50 -1.90 -7.69
N LEU A 62 -8.21 -1.73 -6.40
CA LEU A 62 -6.87 -1.96 -5.83
C LEU A 62 -6.43 -3.41 -6.01
N ASP A 63 -7.33 -4.34 -5.73
CA ASP A 63 -7.05 -5.77 -5.94
C ASP A 63 -6.83 -6.09 -7.41
N LEU A 64 -7.59 -5.49 -8.33
CA LEU A 64 -7.39 -5.67 -9.76
C LEU A 64 -6.02 -5.14 -10.22
N ILE A 65 -5.62 -3.97 -9.70
CA ILE A 65 -4.32 -3.36 -9.99
C ILE A 65 -3.18 -4.30 -9.58
N ASP A 66 -3.25 -4.90 -8.38
CA ASP A 66 -2.26 -5.85 -7.90
C ASP A 66 -2.18 -7.09 -8.82
N ASP A 67 -3.31 -7.53 -9.35
CA ASP A 67 -3.35 -8.66 -10.27
C ASP A 67 -2.80 -8.36 -11.66
N VAL A 68 -3.05 -7.16 -12.17
CA VAL A 68 -2.41 -6.69 -13.42
C VAL A 68 -0.90 -6.62 -13.24
N ALA A 69 -0.42 -6.11 -12.10
CA ALA A 69 1.00 -6.03 -11.81
C ALA A 69 1.65 -7.43 -11.80
N ASN A 70 0.97 -8.42 -11.22
CA ASN A 70 1.45 -9.80 -11.14
C ASN A 70 1.38 -10.56 -12.47
N THR A 71 0.32 -10.39 -13.25
CA THR A 71 0.10 -11.13 -14.51
C THR A 71 0.89 -10.59 -15.69
N SER A 72 1.09 -9.27 -15.76
CA SER A 72 1.86 -8.61 -16.83
C SER A 72 3.36 -8.85 -16.75
N GLY A 73 3.86 -9.39 -15.63
CA GLY A 73 5.29 -9.49 -15.37
C GLY A 73 5.95 -8.17 -14.98
N LEU A 74 5.19 -7.08 -14.80
CA LEU A 74 5.67 -5.83 -14.20
C LEU A 74 6.32 -6.09 -12.85
N ALA A 75 5.69 -6.90 -11.98
CA ALA A 75 6.25 -7.30 -10.69
C ALA A 75 7.55 -8.14 -10.79
N ARG A 76 7.91 -8.59 -11.99
CA ARG A 76 9.07 -9.43 -12.30
C ARG A 76 10.25 -8.64 -12.87
N ASP A 77 10.10 -7.33 -13.06
CA ASP A 77 11.20 -6.46 -13.47
C ASP A 77 12.28 -6.44 -12.39
N THR A 78 13.53 -6.71 -12.81
CA THR A 78 14.71 -6.69 -11.94
C THR A 78 15.25 -5.29 -11.69
N ASP A 79 14.78 -4.26 -12.42
CA ASP A 79 15.16 -2.88 -12.11
C ASP A 79 14.49 -2.39 -10.82
N ILE A 80 15.34 -2.08 -9.85
CA ILE A 80 14.94 -1.58 -8.53
C ILE A 80 14.15 -0.27 -8.64
N ARG A 81 14.42 0.57 -9.64
CA ARG A 81 13.71 1.83 -9.85
C ARG A 81 12.28 1.59 -10.32
N THR A 82 12.09 0.71 -11.30
CA THR A 82 10.77 0.28 -11.75
C THR A 82 9.98 -0.35 -10.61
N HIS A 83 10.60 -1.19 -9.78
CA HIS A 83 9.96 -1.77 -8.60
C HIS A 83 9.44 -0.69 -7.62
N TYR A 84 10.25 0.34 -7.32
CA TYR A 84 9.79 1.41 -6.43
C TYR A 84 8.71 2.29 -7.06
N LEU A 85 8.78 2.52 -8.38
CA LEU A 85 7.73 3.24 -9.10
C LEU A 85 6.40 2.48 -9.03
N GLN A 86 6.42 1.18 -9.29
CA GLN A 86 5.25 0.31 -9.16
C GLN A 86 4.69 0.34 -7.74
N LYS A 87 5.55 0.23 -6.72
CA LYS A 87 5.13 0.31 -5.32
C LYS A 87 4.39 1.62 -4.99
N ALA A 88 4.88 2.74 -5.53
CA ALA A 88 4.24 4.04 -5.36
C ALA A 88 2.89 4.10 -6.07
N VAL A 89 2.87 3.79 -7.38
CA VAL A 89 1.71 4.02 -8.25
C VAL A 89 0.60 2.99 -8.04
N LEU A 90 0.95 1.74 -7.74
CA LEU A 90 0.00 0.63 -7.67
C LEU A 90 -0.40 0.30 -6.23
N GLY A 91 0.41 0.67 -5.24
CA GLY A 91 0.13 0.39 -3.83
C GLY A 91 -0.19 1.65 -3.02
N GLN A 92 0.78 2.57 -2.94
CA GLN A 92 0.74 3.64 -1.92
C GLN A 92 -0.17 4.81 -2.33
N LEU A 93 -0.09 5.28 -3.57
CA LEU A 93 -0.91 6.40 -4.07
C LEU A 93 -2.41 6.05 -4.13
N PRO A 94 -2.81 4.85 -4.56
CA PRO A 94 -4.22 4.47 -4.54
C PRO A 94 -4.80 4.41 -3.11
N GLN A 95 -4.06 3.82 -2.17
CA GLN A 95 -4.45 3.78 -0.74
C GLN A 95 -4.50 5.17 -0.09
N LEU A 96 -3.59 6.06 -0.48
CA LEU A 96 -3.62 7.47 -0.08
C LEU A 96 -4.89 8.16 -0.57
N THR A 97 -5.23 7.97 -1.85
CA THR A 97 -6.38 8.59 -2.48
C THR A 97 -7.69 8.12 -1.84
N GLU A 98 -7.79 6.82 -1.55
CA GLU A 98 -8.93 6.25 -0.84
C GLU A 98 -9.08 6.82 0.57
N SER A 99 -7.99 6.87 1.33
CA SER A 99 -8.01 7.41 2.70
C SER A 99 -8.41 8.90 2.70
N LEU A 100 -7.98 9.67 1.70
CA LEU A 100 -8.41 11.07 1.51
C LEU A 100 -9.89 11.17 1.12
N GLY A 101 -10.39 10.27 0.26
CA GLY A 101 -11.80 10.19 -0.11
C GLY A 101 -12.70 9.91 1.09
N GLN A 102 -12.37 8.90 1.89
CA GLN A 102 -13.06 8.58 3.14
C GLN A 102 -13.00 9.75 4.13
N MET A 103 -11.85 10.39 4.30
CA MET A 103 -11.72 11.55 5.19
C MET A 103 -12.62 12.71 4.76
N ARG A 104 -12.66 13.01 3.45
CA ARG A 104 -13.55 14.03 2.90
C ARG A 104 -15.02 13.67 3.14
N ALA A 105 -15.40 12.43 2.91
CA ALA A 105 -16.75 11.92 3.12
C ALA A 105 -17.22 12.11 4.56
N HIS A 106 -16.43 11.62 5.52
CA HIS A 106 -16.72 11.74 6.94
C HIS A 106 -16.70 13.20 7.43
N GLY A 107 -15.73 13.99 6.97
CA GLY A 107 -15.66 15.41 7.27
C GLY A 107 -16.88 16.20 6.76
N ALA A 108 -17.36 15.88 5.55
CA ALA A 108 -18.57 16.52 5.01
C ALA A 108 -19.83 16.14 5.81
N LEU A 109 -19.96 14.89 6.25
CA LEU A 109 -21.07 14.45 7.10
C LEU A 109 -21.07 15.16 8.47
N VAL A 110 -19.89 15.29 9.07
CA VAL A 110 -19.71 16.07 10.31
C VAL A 110 -20.13 17.52 10.13
N LEU A 111 -19.62 18.18 9.09
CA LEU A 111 -19.92 19.58 8.81
C LEU A 111 -21.40 19.80 8.51
N ALA A 112 -22.04 18.85 7.80
CA ALA A 112 -23.47 18.90 7.50
C ALA A 112 -24.35 18.74 8.75
N ARG A 113 -23.94 17.92 9.73
CA ARG A 113 -24.65 17.78 11.01
C ARG A 113 -24.38 18.95 11.96
N GLY A 114 -23.22 19.59 11.84
CA GLY A 114 -22.78 20.67 12.74
C GLY A 114 -22.30 20.18 14.11
N GLU A 115 -22.24 18.86 14.32
CA GLU A 115 -21.81 18.22 15.55
C GLU A 115 -20.84 17.08 15.26
N VAL A 116 -19.93 16.81 16.21
CA VAL A 116 -18.94 15.74 16.13
C VAL A 116 -19.17 14.76 17.27
N ALA A 117 -19.57 13.54 16.92
CA ALA A 117 -19.56 12.42 17.84
C ALA A 117 -18.10 11.97 18.12
N PRO A 118 -17.79 11.48 19.35
CA PRO A 118 -16.47 10.97 19.69
C PRO A 118 -15.93 9.91 18.72
N GLU A 119 -16.80 9.02 18.24
CA GLU A 119 -16.48 7.94 17.31
C GLU A 119 -16.07 8.48 15.94
N GLU A 120 -16.76 9.51 15.46
CA GLU A 120 -16.47 10.17 14.18
C GLU A 120 -15.12 10.91 14.25
N ARG A 121 -14.83 11.52 15.41
CA ARG A 121 -13.54 12.15 15.73
C ARG A 121 -12.39 11.14 15.65
N ALA A 122 -12.54 10.00 16.33
CA ALA A 122 -11.56 8.92 16.31
C ALA A 122 -11.37 8.36 14.89
N ARG A 123 -12.44 8.25 14.10
CA ARG A 123 -12.37 7.79 12.71
C ARG A 123 -11.60 8.75 11.80
N ILE A 124 -11.84 10.05 11.92
CA ILE A 124 -11.13 11.09 11.16
C ILE A 124 -9.64 11.13 11.56
N GLU A 125 -9.32 10.94 12.84
CA GLU A 125 -7.93 10.82 13.30
C GLU A 125 -7.23 9.59 12.69
N ALA A 126 -7.86 8.42 12.73
CA ALA A 126 -7.32 7.20 12.12
C ALA A 126 -7.13 7.33 10.60
N LEU A 127 -8.05 8.02 9.92
CA LEU A 127 -7.91 8.38 8.51
C LEU A 127 -6.73 9.30 8.26
N SER A 128 -6.51 10.28 9.14
CA SER A 128 -5.39 11.22 9.06
C SER A 128 -4.05 10.52 9.19
N ASP A 129 -3.95 9.54 10.08
CA ASP A 129 -2.74 8.74 10.24
C ASP A 129 -2.48 7.85 9.02
N ARG A 130 -3.53 7.25 8.43
CA ARG A 130 -3.40 6.49 7.18
C ARG A 130 -2.93 7.37 6.03
N VAL A 131 -3.51 8.56 5.86
CA VAL A 131 -3.07 9.53 4.85
C VAL A 131 -1.60 9.89 5.02
N ARG A 132 -1.17 10.24 6.24
CA ARG A 132 0.24 10.57 6.53
C ARG A 132 1.18 9.42 6.22
N LYS A 133 0.80 8.20 6.60
CA LYS A 133 1.56 6.99 6.31
C LYS A 133 1.72 6.79 4.81
N TYR A 134 0.62 6.67 4.08
CA TYR A 134 0.66 6.38 2.64
C TYR A 134 1.31 7.49 1.83
N TYR A 135 1.15 8.75 2.24
CA TYR A 135 1.86 9.87 1.62
C TYR A 135 3.39 9.76 1.82
N GLY A 136 3.86 9.55 3.05
CA GLY A 136 5.30 9.40 3.31
C GLY A 136 5.90 8.19 2.61
N ASP A 137 5.15 7.10 2.58
CA ASP A 137 5.49 5.86 1.90
C ASP A 137 5.57 6.04 0.37
N ALA A 138 4.57 6.67 -0.25
CA ALA A 138 4.55 6.98 -1.68
C ALA A 138 5.69 7.91 -2.07
N ARG A 139 5.89 8.99 -1.31
CA ARG A 139 6.97 9.94 -1.54
C ARG A 139 8.33 9.26 -1.49
N LYS A 140 8.58 8.43 -0.46
CA LYS A 140 9.82 7.68 -0.32
C LYS A 140 10.06 6.75 -1.51
N ALA A 141 9.03 6.03 -1.96
CA ALA A 141 9.15 5.13 -3.11
C ALA A 141 9.43 5.91 -4.41
N LEU A 142 8.78 7.05 -4.63
CA LEU A 142 9.06 7.92 -5.78
C LEU A 142 10.48 8.50 -5.75
N GLU A 143 10.99 8.89 -4.59
CA GLU A 143 12.39 9.34 -4.43
C GLU A 143 13.38 8.23 -4.82
N LEU A 144 13.14 7.00 -4.35
CA LEU A 144 13.98 5.84 -4.68
C LEU A 144 13.87 5.47 -6.17
N ALA A 145 12.69 5.57 -6.76
CA ALA A 145 12.46 5.35 -8.20
C ALA A 145 13.17 6.40 -9.06
N ALA A 146 13.18 7.66 -8.62
CA ALA A 146 13.91 8.75 -9.27
C ALA A 146 15.43 8.64 -9.15
N GLY A 147 15.94 7.63 -8.41
CA GLY A 147 17.37 7.43 -8.19
C GLY A 147 17.96 8.35 -7.12
N VAL A 148 17.13 9.03 -6.32
CA VAL A 148 17.58 9.81 -5.16
C VAL A 148 17.92 8.83 -4.05
N SER A 149 19.21 8.59 -3.82
CA SER A 149 19.66 7.79 -2.69
C SER A 149 19.34 8.53 -1.39
N LEU A 150 18.33 8.08 -0.66
CA LEU A 150 18.08 8.57 0.70
C LEU A 150 19.33 8.28 1.55
N PRO A 151 19.85 9.26 2.32
CA PRO A 151 20.97 9.01 3.20
C PRO A 151 20.60 7.84 4.13
N PRO A 152 21.55 6.92 4.40
CA PRO A 152 21.27 5.78 5.26
C PRO A 152 20.67 6.30 6.56
N ARG A 153 19.49 5.76 6.93
CA ARG A 153 18.90 6.04 8.25
C ARG A 153 20.01 5.78 9.25
N ARG A 154 20.55 6.84 9.84
CA ARG A 154 21.40 6.72 11.04
C ARG A 154 20.51 6.02 12.04
N GLY A 155 20.68 4.70 12.13
CA GLY A 155 20.17 3.94 13.25
C GLY A 155 20.62 4.70 14.48
N LYS A 156 19.70 4.90 15.44
CA LYS A 156 20.11 5.25 16.78
C LYS A 156 21.01 4.11 17.26
N GLY A 157 22.31 4.24 16.98
CA GLY A 157 23.33 3.40 17.57
C GLY A 157 23.19 3.54 19.09
N PRO A 158 23.48 2.48 19.86
CA PRO A 158 23.37 2.54 21.30
C PRO A 158 24.18 3.75 21.77
N ARG A 159 23.53 4.64 22.52
CA ARG A 159 24.19 5.76 23.20
C ARG A 159 25.29 5.13 24.05
N ARG A 160 26.53 5.12 23.55
CA ARG A 160 27.70 4.74 24.34
C ARG A 160 27.65 5.63 25.57
N GLY A 161 27.46 4.99 26.71
CA GLY A 161 27.34 5.65 28.00
C GLY A 161 28.47 6.65 28.17
N ALA A 162 28.09 7.86 28.56
CA ALA A 162 29.02 8.85 29.05
C ALA A 162 29.70 8.26 30.29
N GLY A 163 30.86 7.64 30.09
CA GLY A 163 31.79 7.25 31.14
C GLY A 163 32.37 8.52 31.74
N ARG A 164 31.75 8.97 32.83
CA ARG A 164 32.22 10.04 33.71
C ARG A 164 33.50 9.58 34.42
N GLY A 165 34.68 9.94 33.90
CA GLY A 165 35.83 10.22 34.78
C GLY A 165 35.62 11.58 35.46
N PRO A 166 36.20 11.90 36.63
CA PRO A 166 37.47 11.38 37.15
C PRO A 166 37.44 10.95 38.64
N GLY A 167 38.44 10.18 39.07
CA GLY A 167 38.61 9.84 40.49
C GLY A 167 39.96 9.17 40.74
N ARG A 168 41.04 9.94 40.66
CA ARG A 168 42.37 9.49 41.10
C ARG A 168 42.43 9.68 42.62
N VAL A 169 42.34 8.58 43.38
CA VAL A 169 42.68 8.53 44.80
C VAL A 169 43.83 7.55 44.96
N GLN A 170 44.95 8.06 45.48
CA GLN A 170 46.19 7.33 45.77
C GLN A 170 45.98 6.32 46.92
N PRO A 171 46.71 5.18 46.93
CA PRO A 171 47.10 4.54 48.17
C PRO A 171 48.53 4.97 48.55
N GLY A 172 48.71 5.29 49.83
CA GLY A 172 49.90 5.96 50.35
C GLY A 172 51.16 5.10 50.46
N ARG A 173 52.25 5.84 50.72
CA ARG A 173 53.37 5.52 51.60
C ARG A 173 53.97 6.83 52.08
#